data_AF-A0ABD5VEC9-F1
#
_entry.id   AF-A0ABD5VEC9-F1
#
_cell.length_a   1.000
_cell.length_b   1.000
_cell.length_c   1.000
_cell.angle_alpha   90.00
_cell.angle_beta   90.00
_cell.angle_gamma   90.00
#
_symmetry.space_group_name_H-M   'P 1'
#
loop_
_entity.id
_entity.type
_entity.pdbx_description
1 polymer ?
#
loop_
_entity_poly.entity_id
_entity_poly.type
_entity_poly.pdbx_seq_one_letter_code
_entity_poly.pdbx_strand_id
1 'polypeptide(L)' 'MDEALEVVELVADSGLEEAFAWVLRIVGILCLLAGLGLWLGGFMNLLWMPALLIALGVFLLVAPQVLLFVAELTG' A
#
# COMPACT_ATOMS: atom_id res chain seq x y z
N MET A 1 -1.94 -28.45 17.31
CA MET A 1 -2.58 -27.45 16.44
C MET A 1 -2.58 -26.19 17.26
N ASP A 2 -1.75 -25.23 16.87
CA ASP A 2 -1.70 -23.94 17.55
C ASP A 2 -2.86 -23.13 16.97
N GLU A 3 -3.80 -22.68 17.81
CA GLU A 3 -5.00 -21.93 17.40
C GLU A 3 -4.64 -20.74 16.46
N ALA A 4 -3.43 -20.20 16.60
CA ALA A 4 -2.90 -19.15 15.74
C ALA A 4 -2.76 -19.56 14.27
N LEU A 5 -2.39 -20.82 13.97
CA LEU A 5 -2.27 -21.31 12.60
C LEU A 5 -3.64 -21.48 11.93
N GLU A 6 -4.65 -21.92 12.68
CA GLU A 6 -6.02 -22.08 12.17
C GLU A 6 -6.67 -20.74 11.83
N VAL A 7 -6.40 -19.69 12.62
CA VAL A 7 -6.84 -18.31 12.32
C VAL A 7 -6.15 -17.76 11.08
N VAL A 8 -4.86 -18.05 10.88
CA VAL A 8 -4.12 -17.61 9.69
C VAL A 8 -4.64 -18.29 8.43
N GLU A 9 -4.92 -19.59 8.46
CA GLU A 9 -5.54 -20.31 7.34
C GLU A 9 -6.92 -19.74 7.01
N LEU A 10 -7.74 -19.42 8.02
CA LEU A 10 -9.06 -18.81 7.81
C LEU A 10 -8.97 -17.41 7.17
N VAL A 11 -7.98 -16.61 7.55
CA VAL A 11 -7.72 -15.28 6.97
C VAL A 11 -7.18 -15.38 5.54
N ALA A 12 -6.33 -16.37 5.27
CA ALA A 12 -5.83 -16.65 3.92
C ALA A 12 -6.99 -17.04 2.99
N ASP A 13 -7.90 -17.91 3.44
CA ASP A 13 -9.08 -18.32 2.67
C ASP A 13 -10.14 -17.23 2.51
N SER A 14 -10.14 -16.17 3.33
CA SER A 14 -11.17 -15.14 3.29
C SER A 14 -10.97 -14.06 2.21
N GLY A 15 -9.89 -14.13 1.42
CA GLY A 15 -9.53 -13.07 0.46
C GLY A 15 -9.14 -11.75 1.11
N LEU A 16 -8.78 -11.76 2.41
CA LEU A 16 -8.40 -10.56 3.16
C LEU A 16 -7.13 -9.92 2.58
N GLU A 17 -6.23 -10.72 2.01
CA GLU A 17 -5.01 -10.26 1.35
C GLU A 17 -5.30 -9.32 0.17
N GLU A 18 -6.26 -9.69 -0.69
CA GLU A 18 -6.65 -8.89 -1.85
C GLU A 18 -7.41 -7.62 -1.42
N ALA A 19 -8.31 -7.74 -0.44
CA ALA A 19 -9.02 -6.59 0.12
C ALA A 19 -8.05 -5.58 0.77
N PHE A 20 -7.08 -6.07 1.54
CA PHE A 20 -6.05 -5.25 2.16
C PHE A 20 -5.14 -4.59 1.11
N ALA A 21 -4.70 -5.33 0.09
CA ALA A 21 -3.96 -4.79 -1.04
C ALA A 21 -4.74 -3.68 -1.75
N TRP A 22 -6.05 -3.84 -1.91
CA TRP A 22 -6.91 -2.82 -2.52
C TRP A 22 -7.00 -1.54 -1.68
N VAL A 23 -7.16 -1.67 -0.37
CA VAL A 23 -7.15 -0.52 0.56
C VAL A 23 -5.82 0.23 0.48
N LEU A 24 -4.69 -0.49 0.52
CA LEU A 24 -3.36 0.12 0.37
C LEU A 24 -3.22 0.88 -0.95
N ARG A 25 -3.78 0.34 -2.05
CA ARG A 25 -3.77 1.02 -3.36
C ARG A 25 -4.54 2.32 -3.33
N ILE A 26 -5.73 2.35 -2.71
CA ILE A 26 -6.51 3.58 -2.56
C ILE A 26 -5.74 4.61 -1.77
N VAL A 27 -5.18 4.23 -0.63
CA VAL A 27 -4.37 5.13 0.21
C VAL A 27 -3.17 5.64 -0.59
N GLY A 28 -2.50 4.78 -1.37
CA GLY A 28 -1.40 5.16 -2.24
C GLY A 28 -1.80 6.21 -3.30
N ILE A 29 -2.96 6.03 -3.95
CA ILE A 29 -3.51 7.02 -4.89
C ILE A 29 -3.80 8.35 -4.19
N LEU A 30 -4.41 8.31 -3.01
CA LEU A 30 -4.68 9.52 -2.23
C LEU A 30 -3.38 10.25 -1.85
N CYS A 31 -2.33 9.52 -1.46
CA CYS A 31 -1.01 10.09 -1.20
C CYS A 31 -0.41 10.75 -2.45
N LEU A 32 -0.51 10.10 -3.62
CA LEU A 32 -0.06 10.68 -4.89
C LEU A 32 -0.82 11.96 -5.23
N LEU A 33 -2.14 11.95 -5.13
CA LEU A 33 -2.98 13.11 -5.42
C LEU A 33 -2.71 14.26 -4.45
N ALA A 34 -2.55 13.96 -3.14
CA ALA A 34 -2.18 14.95 -2.14
C ALA A 34 -0.79 15.54 -2.41
N GLY A 35 0.21 14.70 -2.70
CA GLY A 35 1.55 15.14 -3.02
C GLY A 35 1.59 16.01 -4.27
N LEU A 36 0.93 15.59 -5.35
CA LEU A 36 0.78 16.39 -6.58
C LEU A 36 0.05 17.71 -6.31
N GLY A 37 -1.04 17.68 -5.54
CA GLY A 37 -1.79 18.87 -5.16
C GLY A 37 -0.93 19.88 -4.39
N LEU A 38 -0.13 19.41 -3.43
CA LEU A 38 0.79 20.27 -2.68
C LEU A 38 1.93 20.80 -3.55
N TRP A 39 2.45 19.98 -4.48
CA TRP A 39 3.49 20.40 -5.41
C TRP A 39 2.99 21.49 -6.37
N LEU A 40 1.79 21.31 -6.94
CA LEU A 40 1.15 22.28 -7.83
C LEU A 40 0.67 23.54 -7.09
N GLY A 41 0.35 23.43 -5.80
CA GLY A 41 -0.05 24.56 -4.94
C GLY A 41 1.04 25.60 -4.70
N GLY A 42 2.27 25.37 -5.18
CA GLY A 42 3.32 26.40 -5.22
C GLY A 42 3.97 26.71 -3.87
N PHE A 43 3.77 25.87 -2.85
CA PHE A 43 4.45 25.99 -1.57
C PHE A 43 5.93 25.59 -1.72
N MET A 44 6.75 26.44 -2.36
CA MET A 44 8.16 26.16 -2.68
C MET A 44 9.03 25.91 -1.44
N ASN A 45 8.65 26.43 -0.27
CA ASN A 45 9.34 26.15 0.99
C ASN A 45 9.06 24.74 1.55
N LEU A 46 8.10 24.01 0.97
CA LEU A 46 7.62 22.73 1.47
C LEU A 46 7.77 21.64 0.40
N LEU A 47 8.85 21.62 -0.38
CA LEU A 47 9.04 20.64 -1.48
C LEU A 47 9.29 19.19 -1.01
N TRP A 48 9.81 19.01 0.20
CA TRP A 48 10.12 17.68 0.75
C TRP A 48 8.85 16.88 1.11
N MET A 49 7.78 17.55 1.54
CA MET A 49 6.52 16.89 1.93
C MET A 49 5.74 16.31 0.72
N PRO A 50 5.56 17.04 -0.40
CA PRO A 50 5.08 16.51 -1.68
C PRO A 50 5.89 15.34 -2.17
N ALA A 51 7.23 15.45 -2.14
CA ALA A 51 8.12 14.39 -2.60
C ALA A 51 7.94 13.12 -1.76
N LEU A 52 7.84 13.26 -0.43
CA LEU A 52 7.62 12.13 0.48
C LEU A 52 6.24 11.50 0.28
N LEU A 53 5.18 12.30 0.11
CA LEU A 53 3.83 11.81 -0.18
C LEU A 53 3.78 11.05 -1.50
N ILE A 54 4.45 11.56 -2.53
CA ILE A 54 4.52 10.89 -3.83
C ILE A 54 5.29 9.57 -3.69
N ALA A 55 6.47 9.58 -3.08
CA ALA A 55 7.28 8.38 -2.88
C ALA A 55 6.54 7.31 -2.05
N LEU A 56 5.89 7.71 -0.96
CA LEU A 56 5.07 6.82 -0.15
C LEU A 56 3.87 6.27 -0.94
N GLY A 57 3.22 7.12 -1.74
CA GLY A 57 2.10 6.71 -2.58
C GLY A 57 2.51 5.67 -3.63
N VAL A 58 3.65 5.86 -4.30
CA VAL A 58 4.23 4.85 -5.21
C VAL A 58 4.56 3.57 -4.44
N PHE A 59 5.20 3.69 -3.28
CA PHE A 59 5.56 2.54 -2.46
C PHE A 59 4.32 1.72 -2.07
N LEU A 60 3.24 2.37 -1.62
CA LEU A 60 1.98 1.71 -1.26
C LEU A 60 1.27 1.03 -2.44
N LEU A 61 1.48 1.51 -3.67
CA LEU A 61 0.94 0.88 -4.86
C LEU A 61 1.73 -0.36 -5.27
N VAL A 62 3.05 -0.33 -5.11
CA VAL A 62 3.97 -1.39 -5.57
C VAL A 62 4.15 -2.48 -4.51
N ALA A 63 4.29 -2.11 -3.24
CA ALA A 63 4.52 -3.04 -2.13
C ALA A 63 3.53 -4.22 -2.08
N PRO A 64 2.19 -4.02 -2.15
CA PRO A 64 1.26 -5.15 -2.14
C PRO A 64 1.39 -6.05 -3.37
N GLN A 65 1.74 -5.52 -4.55
CA GLN A 65 1.97 -6.33 -5.74
C GLN A 65 3.19 -7.24 -5.58
N VAL A 66 4.27 -6.68 -5.02
CA VAL A 66 5.50 -7.44 -4.75
C VAL A 66 5.25 -8.50 -3.70
N LEU A 67 4.53 -8.17 -2.62
CA LEU A 67 4.21 -9.12 -1.55
C LEU A 67 3.34 -10.28 -2.04
N LEU A 68 2.27 -10.00 -2.78
CA LEU A 68 1.40 -11.04 -3.36
C LEU A 68 2.16 -11.92 -4.35
N PHE A 69 2.96 -11.33 -5.23
CA PHE A 69 3.78 -12.07 -6.19
C PHE A 69 4.80 -12.98 -5.50
N VAL A 70 5.43 -12.51 -4.42
CA VAL A 70 6.36 -13.34 -3.63
C VAL A 70 5.61 -14.46 -2.93
N ALA A 71 4.44 -14.19 -2.34
CA ALA A 71 3.62 -15.20 -1.70
C ALA A 71 3.24 -16.31 -2.69
N GLU A 72 2.78 -15.96 -3.89
CA GLU A 72 2.48 -16.90 -4.99
C GLU A 72 3.69 -17.75 -5.42
N LEU A 73 4.91 -17.19 -5.36
CA LEU A 73 6.13 -17.91 -5.73
C LEU A 73 6.65 -18.86 -4.65
N THR A 74 6.30 -18.60 -3.38
CA THR A 74 6.82 -19.34 -2.22
C THR A 74 5.83 -20.33 -1.60
N GLY A 75 4.54 -20.24 -1.97
CA GLY A 75 3.50 -21.22 -1.62
C GLY A 75 3.46 -22.39 -2.59
#